data_AF-A0A1L9GZI6-F1
#
_entry.id   AF-A0A1L9GZI6-F1
#
_cell.length_a   1.000
_cell.length_b   1.000
_cell.length_c   1.000
_cell.angle_alpha   90.00
_cell.angle_beta   90.00
_cell.angle_gamma   90.00
#
_symmetry.space_group_name_H-M   'P 1'
#
loop_
_entity.id
_entity.type
_entity.pdbx_description
1 polymer ?
#
loop_
_entity_poly.entity_id
_entity_poly.type
_entity_poly.pdbx_seq_one_letter_code
_entity_poly.pdbx_strand_id
1 'polypeptide(L)'
;MFIVIILFKEQTRWSKSPKAEAIFNDLALKIGLDLDRFQVDLKDPALSARVERDLAEAKILDVTYTPSFYLGTNLIDNPRSYDEFKSLIQKALSQ
;
A
#
# COMPACT_ATOMS: atom_id res chain seq x y z
N MET A 1 -9.49 -3.70 -7.79
CA MET A 1 -8.53 -4.69 -7.24
C MET A 1 -7.26 -4.89 -8.09
N PHE A 2 -7.24 -4.55 -9.39
CA PHE A 2 -6.09 -4.79 -10.28
C PHE A 2 -4.87 -3.87 -10.10
N ILE A 3 -5.06 -2.62 -9.65
CA ILE A 3 -3.99 -1.60 -9.58
C ILE A 3 -2.92 -1.98 -8.55
N VAL A 4 -3.33 -2.31 -7.32
CA VAL A 4 -2.41 -2.66 -6.23
C VAL A 4 -1.57 -3.90 -6.60
N ILE A 5 -2.18 -4.89 -7.24
CA ILE A 5 -1.48 -6.10 -7.69
C ILE A 5 -0.38 -5.74 -8.69
N ILE A 6 -0.65 -4.87 -9.64
CA ILE A 6 0.34 -4.44 -10.64
C ILE A 6 1.48 -3.68 -9.97
N LEU A 7 1.19 -2.78 -9.02
CA LEU A 7 2.24 -2.07 -8.29
C LEU A 7 3.16 -3.03 -7.54
N PHE A 8 2.63 -4.04 -6.84
CA PHE A 8 3.48 -5.02 -6.16
C PHE A 8 4.22 -5.95 -7.12
N LYS A 9 3.61 -6.37 -8.23
CA LYS A 9 4.29 -7.19 -9.26
C LYS A 9 5.48 -6.46 -9.87
N GLU A 10 5.35 -5.15 -10.08
CA GLU A 10 6.37 -4.31 -10.73
C GLU A 10 7.32 -3.66 -9.70
N GLN A 11 7.24 -4.05 -8.41
CA GLN A 11 7.96 -3.40 -7.30
C GLN A 11 9.47 -3.33 -7.53
N THR A 12 10.07 -4.36 -8.11
CA THR A 12 11.50 -4.39 -8.40
C THR A 12 11.92 -3.33 -9.41
N ARG A 13 11.02 -2.92 -10.32
CA ARG A 13 11.31 -1.87 -11.33
C ARG A 13 11.26 -0.47 -10.72
N TRP A 14 10.26 -0.16 -9.89
CA TRP A 14 10.03 1.21 -9.45
C TRP A 14 10.65 1.54 -8.09
N SER A 15 10.75 0.58 -7.15
CA SER A 15 11.06 0.88 -5.73
C SER A 15 12.46 1.46 -5.48
N LYS A 16 13.43 1.18 -6.36
CA LYS A 16 14.80 1.70 -6.27
C LYS A 16 15.18 2.59 -7.46
N SER A 17 14.21 2.93 -8.32
CA SER A 17 14.49 3.68 -9.54
C SER A 17 14.46 5.18 -9.26
N PRO A 18 15.47 5.95 -9.73
CA PRO A 18 15.41 7.41 -9.70
C PRO A 18 14.39 7.99 -10.68
N LYS A 19 13.74 7.14 -11.51
CA LYS A 19 12.74 7.51 -12.52
C LYS A 19 11.39 6.83 -12.25
N ALA A 20 10.99 6.71 -10.98
CA ALA A 20 9.76 6.04 -10.59
C ALA A 20 8.51 6.64 -11.27
N GLU A 21 8.44 7.97 -11.43
CA GLU A 21 7.34 8.66 -12.10
C GLU A 21 7.13 8.17 -13.54
N ALA A 22 8.20 8.05 -14.32
CA ALA A 22 8.11 7.53 -15.69
C ALA A 22 7.61 6.07 -15.74
N ILE A 23 7.97 5.26 -14.74
CA ILE A 23 7.47 3.89 -14.62
C ILE A 23 5.98 3.91 -14.27
N PHE A 24 5.53 4.79 -13.37
CA PHE A 24 4.11 4.90 -13.05
C PHE A 24 3.27 5.41 -14.24
N ASN A 25 3.80 6.30 -15.07
CA ASN A 25 3.14 6.72 -16.32
C ASN A 25 2.96 5.53 -17.30
N ASP A 26 4.00 4.70 -17.48
CA ASP A 26 3.93 3.46 -18.27
C ASP A 26 2.88 2.49 -17.71
N LEU A 27 2.85 2.31 -16.39
CA LEU A 27 1.85 1.44 -15.75
C LEU A 27 0.43 1.99 -15.86
N ALA A 28 0.24 3.31 -15.69
CA ALA A 28 -1.06 3.99 -15.83
C ALA A 28 -1.62 3.80 -17.25
N LEU A 29 -0.77 3.96 -18.28
CA LEU A 29 -1.14 3.72 -19.66
C LEU A 29 -1.55 2.26 -19.89
N LYS A 30 -0.77 1.30 -19.38
CA LYS A 30 -1.03 -0.14 -19.55
C LYS A 30 -2.37 -0.59 -18.98
N ILE A 31 -2.86 0.06 -17.93
CA ILE A 31 -4.15 -0.26 -17.31
C ILE A 31 -5.29 0.62 -17.84
N GLY A 32 -5.02 1.49 -18.82
CA GLY A 32 -6.02 2.32 -19.48
C GLY A 32 -6.49 3.52 -18.67
N LEU A 33 -5.66 4.08 -17.77
CA LEU A 33 -5.96 5.37 -17.16
C LEU A 33 -5.84 6.50 -18.18
N ASP A 34 -6.63 7.54 -17.98
CA ASP A 34 -6.44 8.83 -18.64
C ASP A 34 -5.13 9.45 -18.12
N LEU A 35 -4.14 9.56 -19.00
CA LEU A 35 -2.82 10.07 -18.64
C LEU A 35 -2.84 11.57 -18.32
N ASP A 36 -3.68 12.36 -18.99
CA ASP A 36 -3.76 13.79 -18.73
C ASP A 36 -4.35 14.03 -17.34
N ARG A 37 -5.42 13.30 -17.01
CA ARG A 37 -5.99 13.32 -15.66
C ARG A 37 -4.99 12.80 -14.63
N PHE A 38 -4.28 11.72 -14.92
CA PHE A 38 -3.27 11.15 -14.02
C PHE A 38 -2.15 12.14 -13.71
N GLN A 39 -1.64 12.87 -14.71
CA GLN A 39 -0.62 13.91 -14.49
C GLN A 39 -1.12 15.07 -13.63
N VAL A 40 -2.40 15.44 -13.77
CA VAL A 40 -3.02 16.47 -12.92
C VAL A 40 -3.12 15.95 -11.49
N ASP A 41 -3.62 14.72 -11.31
CA ASP A 41 -3.80 14.11 -9.99
C ASP A 41 -2.44 13.93 -9.26
N LEU A 42 -1.35 13.59 -9.96
CA LEU A 42 -0.01 13.52 -9.37
C LEU A 42 0.46 14.82 -8.71
N LYS A 43 -0.12 15.97 -9.11
CA LYS A 43 0.19 17.30 -8.58
C LYS A 43 -0.90 17.85 -7.66
N ASP A 44 -1.95 17.07 -7.39
CA ASP A 44 -3.07 17.51 -6.58
C ASP A 44 -2.64 17.61 -5.09
N PRO A 45 -2.66 18.82 -4.49
CA PRO A 45 -2.31 18.98 -3.08
C PRO A 45 -3.24 18.20 -2.15
N ALA A 46 -4.49 17.91 -2.55
CA ALA A 46 -5.40 17.09 -1.76
C ALA A 46 -4.94 15.63 -1.65
N LEU A 47 -4.32 15.08 -2.71
CA LEU A 47 -3.75 13.74 -2.69
C LEU A 47 -2.46 13.69 -1.89
N SER A 48 -1.60 14.70 -1.99
CA SER A 48 -0.43 14.83 -1.11
C SER A 48 -0.86 14.91 0.37
N ALA A 49 -1.84 15.76 0.69
CA ALA A 49 -2.37 15.87 2.04
C ALA A 49 -2.99 14.57 2.56
N ARG A 50 -3.55 13.73 1.68
CA ARG A 50 -4.03 12.39 2.05
C ARG A 50 -2.87 11.48 2.44
N VAL A 51 -1.80 11.42 1.65
CA VAL A 51 -0.61 10.61 1.96
C VAL A 51 0.02 11.04 3.31
N GLU A 52 0.11 12.34 3.56
CA GLU A 52 0.63 12.86 4.82
C GLU A 52 -0.25 12.50 6.03
N ARG A 53 -1.58 12.49 5.86
CA ARG A 53 -2.49 12.02 6.92
C ARG A 53 -2.32 10.53 7.20
N ASP A 54 -2.22 9.70 6.16
CA ASP A 54 -2.00 8.26 6.31
C ASP A 54 -0.67 7.97 7.03
N LEU A 55 0.39 8.75 6.74
CA LEU A 55 1.68 8.67 7.44
C LEU A 55 1.60 9.13 8.90
N ALA A 56 0.83 10.19 9.19
CA ALA A 56 0.62 10.67 10.55
C ALA A 56 -0.18 9.64 11.38
N GLU A 57 -1.20 9.02 10.79
CA GLU A 57 -1.98 7.96 11.42
C GLU A 57 -1.12 6.73 11.73
N ALA A 58 -0.26 6.31 10.80
CA ALA A 58 0.69 5.22 11.05
C ALA A 58 1.60 5.49 12.27
N LYS A 59 2.03 6.73 12.48
CA LYS A 59 2.82 7.13 13.66
C LYS A 59 2.00 7.12 14.95
N ILE A 60 0.75 7.59 14.91
CA ILE A 60 -0.16 7.56 16.06
C ILE A 60 -0.43 6.10 16.50
N LEU A 61 -0.51 5.20 15.52
CA LEU A 61 -0.70 3.78 15.72
C LEU A 61 0.59 3.02 16.08
N ASP A 62 1.74 3.70 16.20
CA ASP A 62 3.04 3.07 16.49
C ASP A 62 3.48 2.01 15.47
N VAL A 63 3.08 2.19 14.19
CA VAL A 63 3.54 1.35 13.08
C VAL A 63 4.97 1.74 12.72
N THR A 64 5.92 0.89 13.08
CA THR A 64 7.37 1.16 12.93
C THR A 64 8.04 0.39 11.79
N TYR A 65 7.35 -0.56 11.18
CA TYR A 65 7.87 -1.36 10.07
C TYR A 65 6.75 -1.74 9.08
N THR A 66 7.13 -2.29 7.94
CA THR A 66 6.17 -2.73 6.92
C THR A 66 6.53 -4.13 6.40
N PRO A 67 5.55 -5.02 6.16
CA PRO A 67 4.12 -4.84 6.50
C PRO A 67 3.91 -4.81 8.02
N SER A 68 2.73 -4.39 8.47
CA SER A 68 2.23 -4.57 9.84
C SER A 68 0.73 -4.83 9.76
N PHE A 69 0.19 -5.64 10.67
CA PHE A 69 -1.23 -6.00 10.65
C PHE A 69 -1.89 -5.72 12.00
N TYR A 70 -3.12 -5.21 11.93
CA TYR A 70 -4.04 -5.17 13.06
C TYR A 70 -5.07 -6.29 12.92
N LEU A 71 -5.32 -7.01 14.01
CA LEU A 71 -6.43 -7.95 14.13
C LEU A 71 -7.45 -7.35 15.10
N GLY A 72 -8.54 -6.80 14.55
CA GLY A 72 -9.44 -5.93 15.30
C GLY A 72 -8.72 -4.63 15.70
N THR A 73 -8.64 -4.36 17.00
CA THR A 73 -7.93 -3.19 17.55
C THR A 73 -6.49 -3.48 17.97
N ASN A 74 -6.03 -4.73 17.86
CA ASN A 74 -4.73 -5.16 18.37
C ASN A 74 -3.70 -5.24 17.24
N LEU A 75 -2.57 -4.56 17.41
CA LEU A 75 -1.39 -4.79 16.58
C LEU A 75 -0.86 -6.21 16.89
N ILE A 76 -0.60 -6.99 15.84
CA ILE A 76 -0.07 -8.35 15.98
C ILE A 76 1.36 -8.43 15.44
N ASP A 77 2.13 -9.37 15.98
CA ASP A 77 3.35 -9.80 15.32
C ASP A 77 3.02 -10.36 13.94
N ASN A 78 3.80 -9.97 12.94
CA ASN A 78 3.54 -10.41 11.58
C ASN A 78 3.73 -11.93 11.46
N PRO A 79 2.69 -12.65 11.00
CA PRO A 79 2.80 -14.08 10.76
C PRO A 79 3.77 -14.36 9.61
N ARG A 80 4.57 -15.41 9.77
CA ARG A 80 5.60 -15.81 8.80
C ARG A 80 5.06 -16.72 7.71
N SER A 81 3.82 -17.16 7.84
CA SER A 81 3.15 -18.05 6.88
C SER A 81 1.66 -17.77 6.80
N TYR A 82 1.05 -18.25 5.72
CA TYR A 82 -0.40 -18.24 5.55
C TYR A 82 -1.12 -18.98 6.70
N ASP A 83 -0.64 -20.16 7.07
CA ASP A 83 -1.29 -20.99 8.10
C ASP A 83 -1.24 -20.34 9.49
N GLU A 84 -0.14 -19.67 9.82
CA GLU A 84 -0.02 -18.89 11.05
C GLU A 84 -1.03 -17.73 11.06
N PHE A 85 -1.13 -16.99 9.96
CA PHE A 85 -2.10 -15.91 9.85
C PHE A 85 -3.54 -16.42 9.96
N LYS A 86 -3.87 -17.50 9.25
CA LYS A 86 -5.19 -18.15 9.31
C LYS A 86 -5.53 -18.56 10.73
N SER A 87 -4.57 -19.14 11.45
CA SER A 87 -4.76 -19.58 12.84
C SER A 87 -5.04 -18.40 13.78
N LEU A 88 -4.33 -17.26 13.61
CA LEU A 88 -4.58 -16.03 14.38
C LEU A 88 -6.01 -15.52 14.17
N ILE A 89 -6.48 -15.49 12.93
CA ILE A 89 -7.84 -15.04 12.59
C ILE A 89 -8.88 -16.01 13.18
N GLN A 90 -8.70 -17.32 13.01
CA GLN A 90 -9.62 -18.33 13.54
C GLN A 90 -9.74 -18.24 15.06
N LYS A 91 -8.61 -18.04 15.75
CA LYS A 91 -8.59 -17.84 17.21
C LYS A 91 -9.39 -16.60 17.61
N ALA A 92 -9.24 -15.48 16.91
CA ALA A 92 -9.96 -14.25 17.20
C ALA A 92 -11.48 -14.34 16.95
N LEU A 93 -11.92 -15.21 16.02
CA LEU A 93 -13.35 -15.44 15.75
C LEU A 93 -14.01 -16.41 16.74
N SER A 94 -13.23 -17.22 17.46
CA SER A 94 -13.73 -18.19 18.44
C SER A 94 -13.82 -17.64 19.87
N GLN A 95 -13.48 -16.38 20.07
CA GLN A 95 -13.58 -15.64 21.33
C GLN A 95 -14.86 -14.81 21.35
#